data_AF-A0A5C0AUW6-F1
#
_entry.id   AF-A0A5C0AUW6-F1
#
_cell.length_a   1.000
_cell.length_b   1.000
_cell.length_c   1.000
_cell.angle_alpha   90.00
_cell.angle_beta   90.00
_cell.angle_gamma   90.00
#
_symmetry.space_group_name_H-M   'P 1'
#
loop_
_entity.id
_entity.type
_entity.pdbx_description
1 polymer ?
#
loop_
_entity_poly.entity_id
_entity_poly.type
_entity_poly.pdbx_seq_one_letter_code
_entity_poly.pdbx_strand_id
1 'polypeptide(L)'
;MSEKYQFEHTNIGPISAKNITAIITGKFRAKSVDQSGNPSDYEEIIQLIFPNGAVEELPASEENRKYAAALTKDKLNRLKQ
;
A
#
# COMPACT_ATOMS: atom_id res chain seq x y z
N MET A 1 5.75 -3.10 -20.61
CA MET A 1 5.03 -4.27 -20.05
C MET A 1 4.41 -3.82 -18.74
N SER A 2 3.18 -4.20 -18.40
CA SER A 2 2.62 -3.85 -17.08
C SER A 2 3.14 -4.86 -16.08
N GLU A 3 4.15 -4.50 -15.30
CA GLU A 3 4.58 -5.32 -14.18
C GLU A 3 3.39 -5.47 -13.23
N LYS A 4 3.08 -6.73 -12.89
CA LYS A 4 2.08 -7.05 -11.88
C LYS A 4 2.83 -7.23 -10.56
N TYR A 5 2.44 -6.46 -9.57
CA TYR A 5 3.01 -6.44 -8.24
C TYR A 5 2.10 -7.24 -7.31
N GLN A 6 2.67 -8.21 -6.61
CA GLN A 6 1.97 -9.01 -5.62
C GLN A 6 2.44 -8.57 -4.25
N PHE A 7 1.57 -7.89 -3.50
CA PHE A 7 1.87 -7.51 -2.13
C PHE A 7 1.71 -8.72 -1.21
N GLU A 8 2.52 -8.76 -0.15
CA GLU A 8 2.43 -9.73 0.93
C GLU A 8 1.29 -9.36 1.89
N HIS A 9 0.75 -10.37 2.59
CA HIS A 9 -0.28 -10.19 3.63
C HIS A 9 -1.57 -9.49 3.15
N THR A 10 -1.95 -9.71 1.89
CA THR A 10 -3.20 -9.18 1.33
C THR A 10 -3.96 -10.27 0.58
N ASN A 11 -5.28 -10.12 0.51
CA ASN A 11 -6.16 -11.00 -0.27
C ASN A 11 -6.31 -10.55 -1.73
N ILE A 12 -5.68 -9.44 -2.11
CA ILE A 12 -5.69 -8.98 -3.50
C ILE A 12 -4.70 -9.80 -4.33
N GLY A 13 -5.15 -10.23 -5.51
CA GLY A 13 -4.26 -10.81 -6.51
C GLY A 13 -3.28 -9.78 -7.08
N PRO A 14 -2.43 -10.18 -8.04
CA PRO A 14 -1.39 -9.30 -8.56
C PRO A 14 -1.99 -8.04 -9.20
N ILE A 15 -1.63 -6.87 -8.68
CA ILE A 15 -2.13 -5.57 -9.14
C ILE A 15 -1.10 -4.84 -9.97
N SER A 16 -1.54 -3.94 -10.84
CA SER A 16 -0.64 -3.10 -11.63
C SER A 16 -1.01 -1.63 -11.46
N ALA A 17 -0.15 -0.71 -11.89
CA ALA A 17 -0.37 0.73 -11.66
C ALA A 17 -1.70 1.27 -12.25
N LYS A 18 -2.30 0.60 -13.25
CA LYS A 18 -3.62 0.95 -13.79
C LYS A 18 -4.79 0.57 -12.87
N ASN A 19 -4.56 -0.39 -11.97
CA ASN A 19 -5.56 -0.87 -11.03
C ASN A 19 -5.64 0.03 -9.78
N ILE A 20 -4.73 0.99 -9.62
CA ILE A 20 -4.58 1.79 -8.40
C ILE A 20 -4.68 3.29 -8.74
N THR A 21 -5.50 4.01 -7.98
CA THR A 21 -5.69 5.46 -8.01
C THR A 21 -4.63 6.21 -7.23
N ALA A 22 -4.22 5.72 -6.07
CA ALA A 22 -3.14 6.34 -5.30
C ALA A 22 -2.50 5.34 -4.35
N ILE A 23 -1.24 5.58 -4.03
CA ILE A 23 -0.47 4.79 -3.07
C ILE A 23 0.01 5.77 -2.02
N ILE A 24 -0.34 5.52 -0.77
CA ILE A 24 0.07 6.35 0.36
C ILE A 24 0.99 5.52 1.23
N THR A 25 2.23 5.99 1.39
CA THR A 25 3.24 5.38 2.26
C THR A 25 3.52 6.30 3.46
N GLY A 26 4.19 5.81 4.50
CA GLY A 26 4.51 6.60 5.70
C GLY A 26 3.31 6.85 6.63
N LYS A 27 2.23 6.08 6.49
CA LYS A 27 1.15 6.05 7.46
C LYS A 27 1.44 5.02 8.54
N PHE A 28 0.96 5.30 9.74
CA PHE A 28 1.11 4.42 10.89
C PHE A 28 -0.27 4.08 11.44
N ARG A 29 -0.50 2.81 11.80
CA ARG A 29 -1.70 2.38 12.53
C ARG A 29 -1.31 1.78 13.87
N ALA A 30 -2.20 1.89 14.84
CA ALA A 30 -2.03 1.24 16.13
C ALA A 30 -2.05 -0.28 15.94
N LYS A 31 -0.96 -0.95 16.30
CA LYS A 31 -0.84 -2.41 16.25
C LYS A 31 -1.39 -3.06 17.52
N SER A 32 -1.25 -2.36 18.63
CA SER A 32 -1.67 -2.81 19.96
C SER A 32 -2.26 -1.64 20.73
N VAL A 33 -3.23 -1.95 21.57
CA VAL A 33 -3.79 -1.01 22.56
C VAL A 33 -3.42 -1.49 23.95
N ASP A 34 -3.12 -0.55 24.85
CA ASP A 34 -2.92 -0.85 26.25
C ASP A 34 -4.26 -1.15 26.95
N GLN A 35 -4.21 -1.48 28.25
CA GLN A 35 -5.40 -1.77 29.05
C GLN A 35 -6.35 -0.57 29.21
N SER A 36 -5.90 0.64 28.85
CA SER A 36 -6.67 1.87 28.89
C SER A 36 -7.25 2.24 27.51
N GLY A 37 -6.99 1.43 26.48
CA GLY A 37 -7.42 1.70 25.09
C GLY A 37 -6.53 2.68 24.34
N ASN A 38 -5.37 3.07 24.88
CA ASN A 38 -4.43 3.93 24.16
C ASN A 38 -3.54 3.09 23.24
N PRO A 39 -3.18 3.59 22.05
CA PRO A 39 -2.19 2.95 21.20
C PRO A 39 -0.85 2.80 21.94
N SER A 40 -0.38 1.56 22.11
CA SER A 40 0.90 1.26 22.77
C SER A 40 2.02 0.96 21.77
N ASP A 41 1.66 0.57 20.55
CA ASP A 41 2.58 0.21 19.49
C ASP A 41 1.99 0.63 18.13
N TYR A 42 2.86 1.02 17.21
CA TYR A 42 2.48 1.48 15.87
C TYR A 42 3.21 0.67 14.81
N GLU A 43 2.49 0.26 13.77
CA GLU A 43 3.09 -0.31 12.57
C GLU A 43 2.91 0.62 11.38
N GLU A 44 3.95 0.70 10.56
CA GLU A 44 3.88 1.41 9.30
C GLU A 44 3.06 0.60 8.28
N ILE A 45 2.16 1.28 7.59
CA ILE A 45 1.27 0.69 6.59
C ILE A 45 1.37 1.43 5.25
N ILE A 46 1.07 0.69 4.20
CA ILE A 46 0.88 1.19 2.85
C ILE A 46 -0.62 1.13 2.58
N GLN A 47 -1.19 2.23 2.11
CA GLN A 47 -2.58 2.28 1.66
C GLN A 47 -2.62 2.29 0.13
N LEU A 48 -3.36 1.35 -0.44
CA LEU A 48 -3.65 1.28 -1.86
C LEU A 48 -5.08 1.75 -2.09
N ILE A 49 -5.25 2.84 -2.83
CA ILE A 49 -6.56 3.39 -3.16
C ILE A 49 -6.92 2.94 -4.56
N PHE A 50 -8.05 2.26 -4.73
CA PHE A 50 -8.52 1.73 -6.01
C PHE A 50 -9.51 2.69 -6.71
N PRO A 51 -9.74 2.57 -8.03
CA PRO A 51 -10.68 3.42 -8.78
C PRO A 51 -12.13 3.34 -8.29
N ASN A 52 -12.52 2.23 -7.68
CA ASN A 52 -13.84 2.04 -7.07
C ASN A 52 -13.96 2.70 -5.68
N GLY A 53 -12.94 3.40 -5.21
CA GLY A 53 -12.90 4.01 -3.88
C GLY A 53 -12.53 3.04 -2.76
N ALA A 54 -12.30 1.76 -3.05
CA ALA A 54 -11.80 0.81 -2.05
C ALA A 54 -10.39 1.21 -1.61
N VAL A 55 -10.10 0.97 -0.33
CA VAL A 55 -8.77 1.18 0.25
C VAL A 55 -8.32 -0.12 0.86
N GLU A 56 -7.16 -0.61 0.44
CA GLU A 56 -6.49 -1.75 1.07
C GLU A 56 -5.33 -1.22 1.91
N GLU A 57 -5.24 -1.68 3.16
CA GLU A 57 -4.12 -1.39 4.04
C GLU A 57 -3.28 -2.64 4.25
N LEU A 58 -1.98 -2.53 3.98
CA LEU A 58 -1.04 -3.63 4.11
C LEU A 58 0.21 -3.17 4.87
N PRO A 59 0.87 -4.08 5.61
CA PRO A 59 2.07 -3.73 6.36
C PRO A 59 3.18 -3.26 5.41
N ALA A 60 3.92 -2.23 5.81
CA ALA A 60 5.05 -1.71 5.07
C ALA A 60 6.30 -2.60 5.22
N SER A 61 6.19 -3.89 4.85
CA SER A 61 7.35 -4.78 4.72
C SER A 61 8.33 -4.24 3.69
N GLU A 62 9.59 -4.68 3.74
CA GLU A 62 10.61 -4.25 2.79
C GLU A 62 10.18 -4.52 1.33
N GLU A 63 9.57 -5.69 1.09
CA GLU A 63 9.07 -6.09 -0.21
C GLU A 63 7.87 -5.24 -0.66
N ASN A 64 6.89 -5.04 0.23
CA ASN A 64 5.74 -4.19 -0.05
C ASN A 64 6.15 -2.73 -0.33
N ARG A 65 7.19 -2.20 0.35
CA ARG A 65 7.75 -0.87 0.05
C ARG A 65 8.40 -0.83 -1.34
N LYS A 66 9.17 -1.85 -1.71
CA LYS A 66 9.78 -1.97 -3.04
C LYS A 66 8.70 -1.94 -4.12
N TYR A 67 7.61 -2.70 -3.94
CA TYR A 67 6.49 -2.71 -4.88
C TYR A 67 5.70 -1.41 -4.91
N ALA A 68 5.43 -0.79 -3.77
CA ALA A 68 4.77 0.52 -3.70
C ALA A 68 5.59 1.61 -4.43
N ALA A 69 6.91 1.62 -4.25
CA ALA A 69 7.81 2.54 -4.93
C ALA A 69 7.84 2.30 -6.45
N ALA A 70 7.93 1.02 -6.88
CA ALA A 70 7.89 0.65 -8.28
C ALA A 70 6.56 1.05 -8.95
N LEU A 71 5.43 0.75 -8.32
CA LEU A 71 4.10 1.15 -8.78
C LEU A 71 3.93 2.66 -8.89
N THR A 72 4.43 3.41 -7.90
CA THR A 72 4.37 4.87 -7.90
C THR A 72 5.17 5.44 -9.07
N LYS A 73 6.37 4.91 -9.32
CA LYS A 73 7.22 5.28 -10.46
C LYS A 73 6.56 4.94 -11.80
N ASP A 74 5.98 3.74 -11.92
CA ASP A 74 5.24 3.30 -13.10
C ASP A 74 4.05 4.20 -13.42
N LYS A 75 3.34 4.63 -12.38
CA LYS A 75 2.21 5.55 -12.51
C LYS A 75 2.66 6.94 -12.97
N LEU A 76 3.72 7.48 -12.37
CA LEU A 76 4.34 8.76 -12.78
C LEU A 76 4.81 8.73 -14.23
N ASN A 77 5.44 7.65 -14.66
CA ASN A 77 5.91 7.50 -16.05
C ASN A 77 4.75 7.47 -17.04
N ARG A 78 3.61 6.87 -16.68
CA ARG A 78 2.40 6.86 -17.52
C ARG A 78 1.71 8.20 -17.61
N LEU A 79 1.73 9.01 -16.55
CA LEU A 79 1.14 10.36 -16.59
C LEU A 79 1.93 11.34 -17.47
N LYS A 80 3.19 11.01 -17.79
CA LYS A 80 4.06 11.83 -18.65
C LYS A 80 4.01 11.44 -20.13
N GLN A 81 3.28 10.38 -20.49
CA GLN A 81 3.06 9.93 -21.87
C GLN A 81 1.66 10.35 -22.33
#